data_AF-A0A1V2UJE3-F1
#
_entry.id   AF-A0A1V2UJE3-F1
#
_cell.length_a   1.000
_cell.length_b   1.000
_cell.length_c   1.000
_cell.angle_alpha   90.00
_cell.angle_beta   90.00
_cell.angle_gamma   90.00
#
_symmetry.space_group_name_H-M   'P 1'
#
loop_
_entity.id
_entity.type
_entity.pdbx_description
1 polymer ?
#
loop_
_entity_poly.entity_id
_entity_poly.type
_entity_poly.pdbx_seq_one_letter_code
_entity_poly.pdbx_strand_id
1 'polypeptide(L)'
;MNLIKLGEPIKLGKFLFQYEEMIRHVLNELSFVDLKDPKVKILLKAELRRAENSFYTFYERNRREPDYAYLQEMVTNFGVNRIQYFQPEMNILSLDNFVHGHIERLKLDKLLSGLVFDSQDLIFVEKYERQRATAYFEANDVYLRGYEQERISINTMSQQIGYKKMKEEFLNDPLLASFRKK
;
A
#
# COMPACT_ATOMS: atom_id res chain seq x y z
N MET A 1 -15.05 6.24 44.81
CA MET A 1 -15.40 5.18 43.83
C MET A 1 -16.13 5.84 42.67
N ASN A 2 -15.46 6.05 41.53
CA ASN A 2 -16.14 6.55 40.33
C ASN A 2 -16.93 5.39 39.72
N LEU A 3 -18.25 5.41 39.90
CA LEU A 3 -19.16 4.54 39.16
C LEU A 3 -19.09 4.97 37.69
N ILE A 4 -18.40 4.19 36.86
CA ILE A 4 -18.48 4.36 35.40
C ILE A 4 -19.95 4.15 35.05
N LYS A 5 -20.64 5.22 34.67
CA LYS A 5 -22.03 5.16 34.23
C LYS A 5 -22.07 4.42 32.91
N LEU A 6 -22.40 3.13 32.97
CA LEU A 6 -22.69 2.32 31.78
C LEU A 6 -23.98 2.82 31.14
N GLY A 7 -23.93 3.11 29.84
CA GLY A 7 -25.05 3.55 29.02
C GLY A 7 -26.04 2.42 28.73
N GLU A 8 -27.05 2.65 27.89
CA GLU A 8 -28.06 1.64 27.60
C GLU A 8 -27.46 0.39 26.91
N PRO A 9 -27.80 -0.84 27.36
CA PRO A 9 -27.30 -2.06 26.73
C PRO A 9 -27.85 -2.24 25.32
N ILE A 10 -27.01 -2.72 24.41
CA ILE A 10 -27.35 -3.00 23.02
C ILE A 10 -27.46 -4.52 22.84
N LYS A 11 -28.56 -4.98 22.24
CA LYS A 11 -28.72 -6.40 21.87
C LYS A 11 -27.77 -6.77 20.73
N LEU A 12 -27.29 -8.02 20.73
CA LEU A 12 -26.26 -8.52 19.80
C LEU A 12 -26.55 -8.16 18.33
N GLY A 13 -27.76 -8.42 17.82
CA GLY A 13 -28.10 -8.13 16.43
C GLY A 13 -27.95 -6.65 16.07
N LYS A 14 -28.39 -5.76 16.97
CA LYS A 14 -28.23 -4.31 16.80
C LYS A 14 -26.78 -3.88 16.93
N PHE A 15 -26.03 -4.48 17.87
CA PHE A 15 -24.61 -4.22 18.07
C PHE A 15 -23.80 -4.55 16.82
N LEU A 16 -23.98 -5.75 16.26
CA LEU A 16 -23.26 -6.18 15.06
C LEU A 16 -23.64 -5.36 13.84
N PHE A 17 -24.93 -5.05 13.66
CA PHE A 17 -25.39 -4.20 12.56
C PHE A 17 -24.75 -2.80 12.64
N GLN A 18 -24.78 -2.16 13.80
CA GLN A 18 -24.19 -0.83 13.96
C GLN A 18 -22.67 -0.86 13.82
N TYR A 19 -22.00 -1.89 14.36
CA TYR A 19 -20.57 -2.06 14.16
C TYR A 19 -20.23 -2.20 12.68
N GLU A 20 -20.96 -3.04 11.93
CA GLU A 20 -20.76 -3.22 10.49
C GLU A 20 -20.90 -1.91 9.71
N GLU A 21 -21.97 -1.14 9.96
CA GLU A 21 -22.19 0.14 9.29
C GLU A 21 -21.05 1.12 9.58
N MET A 22 -20.58 1.20 10.83
CA MET A 22 -19.51 2.09 11.22
C MET A 22 -18.16 1.68 10.62
N ILE A 23 -17.81 0.39 10.61
CA ILE A 23 -16.55 -0.05 9.98
C ILE A 23 -16.59 0.13 8.45
N ARG A 24 -17.75 -0.06 7.81
CA ARG A 24 -17.92 0.23 6.37
C ARG A 24 -17.70 1.71 6.08
N HIS A 25 -18.25 2.60 6.91
CA HIS A 25 -18.01 4.03 6.79
C HIS A 25 -16.53 4.37 6.98
N VAL A 26 -15.89 3.83 8.03
CA VAL A 26 -14.44 4.01 8.26
C VAL A 26 -13.62 3.53 7.06
N LEU A 27 -13.95 2.39 6.46
CA LEU A 27 -13.28 1.89 5.27
C LEU A 27 -13.50 2.80 4.06
N ASN A 28 -14.70 3.33 3.85
CA ASN A 28 -14.97 4.25 2.74
C ASN A 28 -14.24 5.59 2.89
N GLU A 29 -14.16 6.13 4.10
CA GLU A 29 -13.56 7.45 4.34
C GLU A 29 -12.03 7.41 4.48
N LEU A 30 -11.49 6.36 5.11
CA LEU A 30 -10.08 6.29 5.49
C LEU A 30 -9.27 5.26 4.67
N SER A 31 -9.87 4.64 3.66
CA SER A 31 -9.17 3.69 2.79
C SER A 31 -9.67 3.73 1.35
N PHE A 32 -8.89 3.16 0.41
CA PHE A 32 -9.26 3.05 -1.01
C PHE A 32 -9.83 1.66 -1.36
N VAL A 33 -10.48 1.04 -0.39
CA VAL A 33 -10.85 -0.37 -0.46
C VAL A 33 -12.14 -0.54 -1.26
N ASP A 34 -12.12 -1.44 -2.26
CA ASP A 34 -13.35 -1.85 -2.93
C ASP A 34 -14.11 -2.86 -2.06
N LEU A 35 -15.21 -2.43 -1.44
CA LEU A 35 -16.08 -3.29 -0.63
C LEU A 35 -16.71 -4.45 -1.44
N LYS A 36 -16.66 -4.41 -2.78
CA LYS A 36 -17.11 -5.50 -3.64
C LYS A 36 -16.06 -6.59 -3.82
N ASP A 37 -14.79 -6.32 -3.52
CA ASP A 37 -13.68 -7.27 -3.61
C ASP A 37 -13.97 -8.52 -2.74
N PRO A 38 -13.87 -9.74 -3.30
CA PRO A 38 -14.03 -10.99 -2.55
C PRO A 38 -13.15 -11.09 -1.30
N LYS A 39 -11.90 -10.62 -1.36
CA LYS A 39 -10.96 -10.64 -0.23
C LYS A 39 -11.42 -9.72 0.89
N VAL A 40 -11.85 -8.50 0.55
CA VAL A 40 -12.39 -7.52 1.50
C VAL A 40 -13.65 -8.07 2.17
N LYS A 41 -14.53 -8.74 1.41
CA LYS A 41 -15.71 -9.42 1.98
C LYS A 41 -15.34 -10.51 2.97
N ILE A 42 -14.26 -11.27 2.73
CA ILE A 42 -13.77 -12.28 3.66
C ILE A 42 -13.24 -11.62 4.95
N LEU A 43 -12.46 -10.55 4.81
CA LEU A 43 -11.93 -9.79 5.95
C LEU A 43 -13.06 -9.16 6.79
N LEU A 44 -14.08 -8.58 6.16
CA LEU A 44 -15.26 -8.04 6.86
C LEU A 44 -15.97 -9.14 7.66
N LYS A 45 -16.18 -10.32 7.06
CA LYS A 45 -16.78 -11.46 7.78
C LYS A 45 -15.94 -11.89 8.99
N ALA A 46 -14.62 -11.91 8.88
CA ALA A 46 -13.73 -12.23 9.98
C ALA A 46 -13.80 -11.16 11.10
N GLU A 47 -13.89 -9.88 10.71
CA GLU A 47 -14.02 -8.77 11.65
C GLU A 47 -15.35 -8.79 12.42
N LEU A 48 -16.46 -9.13 11.75
CA LEU A 48 -17.76 -9.28 12.42
C LEU A 48 -17.78 -10.46 13.40
N ARG A 49 -17.15 -11.58 13.07
CA ARG A 49 -16.97 -12.70 14.01
C ARG A 49 -16.14 -12.29 15.23
N ARG A 50 -15.11 -11.46 15.05
CA ARG A 50 -14.34 -10.89 16.16
C ARG A 50 -15.20 -9.99 17.04
N ALA A 51 -16.05 -9.15 16.44
CA ALA A 51 -16.95 -8.28 17.18
C ALA A 51 -17.98 -9.08 18.00
N GLU A 52 -18.53 -10.14 17.43
CA GLU A 52 -19.43 -11.07 18.13
C GLU A 52 -18.74 -11.74 19.33
N ASN A 53 -17.52 -12.27 19.16
CA ASN A 53 -16.75 -12.84 20.27
C ASN A 53 -16.45 -11.80 21.36
N SER A 54 -16.18 -10.55 20.95
CA SER A 54 -15.92 -9.43 21.88
C SER A 54 -17.17 -9.05 22.66
N PHE A 55 -18.36 -9.15 22.04
CA PHE A 55 -19.64 -8.96 22.71
C PHE A 55 -19.86 -10.01 23.81
N TYR A 56 -19.70 -11.30 23.49
CA TYR A 56 -19.89 -12.37 24.47
C TYR A 56 -18.86 -12.30 25.59
N THR A 57 -17.60 -12.00 25.27
CA THR A 57 -16.54 -11.82 26.27
C THR A 57 -16.88 -10.69 27.25
N PHE A 58 -17.43 -9.58 26.75
CA PHE A 58 -17.88 -8.49 27.60
C PHE A 58 -19.05 -8.93 28.50
N TYR A 59 -20.03 -9.62 27.92
CA TYR A 59 -21.19 -10.12 28.64
C TYR A 59 -20.80 -11.07 29.78
N GLU A 60 -19.89 -12.01 29.53
CA GLU A 60 -19.42 -12.94 30.56
C GLU A 60 -18.73 -12.23 31.73
N ARG A 61 -17.93 -11.19 31.44
CA ARG A 61 -17.18 -10.43 32.45
C ARG A 61 -18.07 -9.47 33.24
N ASN A 62 -19.04 -8.84 32.60
CA ASN A 62 -19.83 -7.76 33.19
C ASN A 62 -21.27 -8.17 33.55
N ARG A 63 -21.68 -9.40 33.19
CA ARG A 63 -23.04 -9.95 33.37
C ARG A 63 -24.14 -9.05 32.79
N ARG A 64 -23.80 -8.33 31.71
CA ARG A 64 -24.66 -7.35 31.03
C ARG A 64 -24.17 -7.14 29.60
N GLU A 65 -25.07 -6.85 28.67
CA GLU A 65 -24.68 -6.50 27.30
C GLU A 65 -23.89 -5.17 27.23
N PRO A 66 -22.97 -5.04 26.25
CA PRO A 66 -22.27 -3.79 25.99
C PRO A 66 -23.20 -2.62 25.62
N ASP A 67 -22.72 -1.41 25.84
CA ASP A 67 -23.38 -0.16 25.45
C ASP A 67 -22.73 0.49 24.22
N TYR A 68 -23.18 1.68 23.86
CA TYR A 68 -22.62 2.46 22.74
C TYR A 68 -21.20 2.93 22.99
N ALA A 69 -20.78 3.12 24.24
CA ALA A 69 -19.41 3.54 24.54
C ALA A 69 -18.44 2.41 24.20
N TYR A 70 -18.76 1.17 24.57
CA TYR A 70 -17.98 0.00 24.17
C TYR A 70 -17.99 -0.22 22.65
N LEU A 71 -19.14 -0.02 21.99
CA LEU A 71 -19.21 -0.07 20.53
C LEU A 71 -18.27 0.95 19.87
N GLN A 72 -18.28 2.19 20.35
CA GLN A 72 -17.41 3.26 19.83
C GLN A 72 -15.92 2.97 20.08
N GLU A 73 -15.57 2.41 21.23
CA GLU A 73 -14.22 1.96 21.53
C GLU A 73 -13.76 0.88 20.53
N MET A 74 -14.62 -0.11 20.24
CA MET A 74 -14.35 -1.15 19.25
C MET A 74 -14.12 -0.57 17.85
N VAL A 75 -14.94 0.39 17.41
CA VAL A 75 -14.78 1.08 16.11
C VAL A 75 -13.48 1.88 16.07
N THR A 76 -13.15 2.58 17.16
CA THR A 76 -11.89 3.34 17.27
C THR A 76 -10.69 2.39 17.20
N ASN A 77 -10.75 1.27 17.92
CA ASN A 77 -9.70 0.25 17.90
C ASN A 77 -9.53 -0.36 16.49
N PHE A 78 -10.63 -0.57 15.77
CA PHE A 78 -10.59 -1.01 14.38
C PHE A 78 -9.85 0.00 13.49
N GLY A 79 -10.25 1.27 13.54
CA GLY A 79 -9.64 2.32 12.74
C GLY A 79 -8.14 2.49 13.01
N VAL A 80 -7.72 2.42 14.27
CA VAL A 80 -6.31 2.59 14.65
C VAL A 80 -5.45 1.37 14.32
N ASN A 81 -5.93 0.15 14.61
CA ASN A 81 -5.06 -1.03 14.63
C ASN A 81 -5.30 -2.01 13.49
N ARG A 82 -6.46 -1.93 12.82
CA ARG A 82 -6.93 -3.01 11.93
C ARG A 82 -7.27 -2.58 10.53
N ILE A 83 -7.48 -1.29 10.30
CA ILE A 83 -7.76 -0.77 8.96
C ILE A 83 -6.68 -1.17 7.93
N GLN A 84 -5.42 -1.28 8.36
CA GLN A 84 -4.29 -1.71 7.52
C GLN A 84 -4.48 -3.11 6.91
N TYR A 85 -5.23 -4.01 7.54
CA TYR A 85 -5.47 -5.35 6.99
C TYR A 85 -6.42 -5.35 5.80
N PHE A 86 -7.22 -4.29 5.67
CA PHE A 86 -8.17 -4.11 4.58
C PHE A 86 -7.55 -3.39 3.40
N GLN A 87 -6.41 -2.72 3.59
CA GLN A 87 -5.69 -2.10 2.49
C GLN A 87 -5.31 -3.18 1.47
N PRO A 88 -5.31 -2.84 0.16
CA PRO A 88 -4.83 -3.76 -0.86
C PRO A 88 -3.47 -4.31 -0.45
N GLU A 89 -3.20 -5.59 -0.75
CA GLU A 89 -1.82 -6.05 -0.71
C GLU A 89 -1.03 -5.08 -1.58
N MET A 90 -0.03 -4.44 -0.97
CA MET A 90 0.84 -3.54 -1.70
C MET A 90 1.40 -4.39 -2.84
N ASN A 91 1.13 -4.01 -4.09
CA ASN A 91 1.84 -4.57 -5.23
C ASN A 91 3.28 -4.09 -5.08
N ILE A 92 4.05 -4.81 -4.27
CA ILE A 92 5.45 -4.52 -4.01
C ILE A 92 6.15 -4.74 -5.34
N LEU A 93 6.53 -3.64 -5.97
CA LEU A 93 7.32 -3.65 -7.17
C LEU A 93 8.71 -4.17 -6.80
N SER A 94 9.05 -5.35 -7.32
CA SER A 94 10.40 -5.89 -7.13
C SER A 94 11.44 -5.04 -7.85
N LEU A 95 12.69 -5.13 -7.38
CA LEU A 95 13.85 -4.55 -8.04
C LEU A 95 13.89 -4.91 -9.53
N ASP A 96 13.75 -6.20 -9.86
CA ASP A 96 13.81 -6.68 -11.24
C ASP A 96 12.71 -6.08 -12.11
N ASN A 97 11.48 -5.98 -11.59
CA ASN A 97 10.36 -5.39 -12.32
C ASN A 97 10.54 -3.87 -12.48
N PHE A 98 11.10 -3.19 -11.48
CA PHE A 98 11.41 -1.77 -11.59
C PHE A 98 12.45 -1.51 -12.69
N VAL A 99 13.57 -2.24 -12.65
CA VAL A 99 14.66 -2.14 -13.63
C VAL A 99 14.16 -2.49 -15.03
N HIS A 100 13.44 -3.60 -15.16
CA HIS A 100 12.84 -4.00 -16.44
C HIS A 100 11.90 -2.92 -16.98
N GLY A 101 11.01 -2.39 -16.14
CA GLY A 101 10.09 -1.32 -16.53
C GLY A 101 10.79 -0.03 -16.98
N HIS A 102 11.95 0.30 -16.41
CA HIS A 102 12.74 1.44 -16.86
C HIS A 102 13.33 1.20 -18.25
N ILE A 103 14.00 0.06 -18.45
CA ILE A 103 14.64 -0.29 -19.73
C ILE A 103 13.61 -0.37 -20.87
N GLU A 104 12.47 -1.01 -20.64
CA GLU A 104 11.43 -1.10 -21.66
C GLU A 104 10.87 0.26 -22.05
N ARG A 105 10.75 1.21 -21.12
CA ARG A 105 10.35 2.59 -21.47
C ARG A 105 11.37 3.28 -22.36
N LEU A 106 12.66 3.14 -22.07
CA LEU A 106 13.71 3.69 -22.94
C LEU A 106 13.68 3.06 -24.35
N LYS A 107 13.39 1.75 -24.44
CA LYS A 107 13.23 1.03 -25.72
C LYS A 107 11.99 1.49 -26.49
N LEU A 108 10.84 1.60 -25.82
CA LEU A 108 9.57 2.07 -26.39
C LEU A 108 9.68 3.51 -26.92
N ASP A 109 10.38 4.36 -26.18
CA ASP A 109 10.67 5.74 -26.59
C ASP A 109 11.78 5.82 -27.66
N LYS A 110 12.29 4.68 -28.13
CA LYS A 110 13.39 4.53 -29.11
C LYS A 110 14.71 5.17 -28.68
N LEU A 111 14.85 5.52 -27.40
CA LEU A 111 16.06 6.11 -26.84
C LEU A 111 17.17 5.07 -26.67
N LEU A 112 16.82 3.88 -26.18
CA LEU A 112 17.74 2.74 -26.08
C LEU A 112 17.52 1.80 -27.26
N SER A 113 17.98 2.23 -28.44
CA SER A 113 17.76 1.47 -29.68
C SER A 113 18.96 1.55 -30.64
N GLY A 114 18.98 0.65 -31.62
CA GLY A 114 19.97 0.67 -32.71
C GLY A 114 19.89 1.90 -33.61
N LEU A 115 18.84 2.74 -33.47
CA LEU A 115 18.72 4.03 -34.14
C LEU A 115 19.63 5.08 -33.49
N VAL A 116 19.93 4.94 -32.20
CA VAL A 116 20.71 5.90 -31.41
C VAL A 116 22.13 5.41 -31.16
N PHE A 117 22.30 4.09 -30.98
CA PHE A 117 23.59 3.47 -30.62
C PHE A 117 23.98 2.38 -31.62
N ASP A 118 25.28 2.19 -31.83
CA ASP A 118 25.76 1.02 -32.58
C ASP A 118 25.56 -0.27 -31.78
N SER A 119 25.54 -1.41 -32.46
CA SER A 119 25.14 -2.69 -31.83
C SER A 119 26.02 -3.09 -30.65
N GLN A 120 27.32 -2.82 -30.72
CA GLN A 120 28.27 -3.09 -29.64
C GLN A 120 28.07 -2.15 -28.45
N ASP A 121 27.85 -0.86 -28.73
CA ASP A 121 27.63 0.16 -27.70
C ASP A 121 26.26 0.01 -27.03
N LEU A 122 25.24 -0.42 -27.77
CA LEU A 122 23.89 -0.65 -27.25
C LEU A 122 23.87 -1.68 -26.12
N ILE A 123 24.65 -2.75 -26.24
CA ILE A 123 24.77 -3.78 -25.19
C ILE A 123 25.40 -3.17 -23.92
N PHE A 124 26.45 -2.38 -24.10
CA PHE A 124 27.13 -1.70 -22.99
C PHE A 124 26.18 -0.70 -22.31
N VAL A 125 25.51 0.15 -23.09
CA VAL A 125 24.58 1.17 -22.60
C VAL A 125 23.41 0.53 -21.86
N GLU A 126 22.82 -0.56 -22.37
CA GLU A 126 21.73 -1.26 -21.66
C GLU A 126 22.22 -1.80 -20.31
N LYS A 127 23.41 -2.41 -20.26
CA LYS A 127 23.99 -2.92 -19.02
C LYS A 127 24.25 -1.79 -18.01
N TYR A 128 24.81 -0.68 -18.49
CA TYR A 128 25.08 0.51 -17.68
C TYR A 128 23.79 1.07 -17.08
N GLU A 129 22.73 1.21 -17.87
CA GLU A 129 21.45 1.72 -17.40
C GLU A 129 20.73 0.77 -16.44
N ARG A 130 20.85 -0.54 -16.63
CA ARG A 130 20.35 -1.51 -15.64
C ARG A 130 21.02 -1.30 -14.28
N GLN A 131 22.33 -1.10 -14.24
CA GLN A 131 23.06 -0.86 -12.99
C GLN A 131 22.63 0.45 -12.32
N ARG A 132 22.43 1.52 -13.11
CA ARG A 132 21.92 2.79 -12.59
C ARG A 132 20.52 2.67 -12.01
N ALA A 133 19.63 1.98 -12.71
CA ALA A 133 18.27 1.73 -12.21
C ALA A 133 18.27 0.87 -10.93
N THR A 134 19.16 -0.12 -10.84
CA THR A 134 19.37 -0.90 -9.61
C THR A 134 19.79 0.00 -8.45
N ALA A 135 20.85 0.79 -8.63
CA ALA A 135 21.35 1.69 -7.59
C ALA A 135 20.29 2.72 -7.16
N TYR A 136 19.52 3.24 -8.11
CA TYR A 136 18.41 4.14 -7.83
C TYR A 136 17.34 3.47 -6.97
N PHE A 137 16.92 2.26 -7.32
CA PHE A 137 15.91 1.54 -6.55
C PHE A 137 16.39 1.26 -5.13
N GLU A 138 17.59 0.71 -4.97
CA GLU A 138 18.14 0.37 -3.64
C GLU A 138 18.28 1.60 -2.74
N ALA A 139 18.70 2.75 -3.29
CA ALA A 139 18.79 4.01 -2.55
C ALA A 139 17.42 4.56 -2.11
N ASN A 140 16.34 4.21 -2.81
CA ASN A 140 14.99 4.73 -2.58
C ASN A 140 14.01 3.68 -2.00
N ASP A 141 14.46 2.44 -1.78
CA ASP A 141 13.66 1.36 -1.18
C ASP A 141 14.02 1.07 0.28
N VAL A 142 14.61 2.05 0.96
CA VAL A 142 15.08 1.91 2.35
C VAL A 142 13.90 1.79 3.30
N TYR A 143 13.90 0.72 4.11
CA TYR A 143 12.92 0.56 5.16
C TYR A 143 13.13 1.58 6.29
N LEU A 144 12.11 2.41 6.53
CA LEU A 144 12.05 3.31 7.67
C LEU A 144 10.73 3.09 8.41
N ARG A 145 10.81 2.78 9.70
CA ARG A 145 9.64 2.45 10.53
C ARG A 145 8.66 3.63 10.57
N GLY A 146 7.41 3.39 10.20
CA GLY A 146 6.35 4.40 10.12
C GLY A 146 6.31 5.18 8.80
N TYR A 147 7.24 4.92 7.87
CA TYR A 147 7.33 5.52 6.54
C TYR A 147 7.42 4.46 5.45
N GLU A 148 6.92 3.25 5.70
CA GLU A 148 6.99 2.12 4.77
C GLU A 148 6.31 2.45 3.43
N GLN A 149 5.27 3.29 3.46
CA GLN A 149 4.53 3.76 2.28
C GLN A 149 5.33 4.70 1.38
N GLU A 150 6.48 5.23 1.83
CA GLU A 150 7.34 6.11 1.03
C GLU A 150 8.36 5.33 0.18
N ARG A 151 8.54 4.04 0.49
CA ARG A 151 9.46 3.16 -0.23
C ARG A 151 9.09 3.06 -1.70
N ILE A 152 10.06 3.14 -2.59
CA ILE A 152 9.81 3.05 -4.04
C ILE A 152 9.20 1.71 -4.46
N SER A 153 9.43 0.61 -3.74
CA SER A 153 8.74 -0.66 -4.02
C SER A 153 7.22 -0.57 -3.81
N ILE A 154 6.74 0.40 -3.04
CA ILE A 154 5.34 0.54 -2.64
C ILE A 154 4.69 1.76 -3.29
N ASN A 155 5.36 2.91 -3.24
CA ASN A 155 4.80 4.19 -3.67
C ASN A 155 4.81 4.34 -5.20
N THR A 156 3.65 4.21 -5.82
CA THR A 156 3.49 4.33 -7.28
C THR A 156 3.84 5.73 -7.82
N MET A 157 3.63 6.79 -7.04
CA MET A 157 4.04 8.15 -7.41
C MET A 157 5.58 8.26 -7.41
N SER A 158 6.24 7.75 -6.36
CA SER A 158 7.71 7.71 -6.30
C SER A 158 8.30 6.89 -7.45
N GLN A 159 7.66 5.78 -7.84
CA GLN A 159 8.04 5.01 -9.02
C GLN A 159 7.97 5.88 -10.28
N GLN A 160 6.83 6.52 -10.55
CA GLN A 160 6.64 7.39 -11.74
C GLN A 160 7.66 8.53 -11.80
N ILE A 161 7.86 9.23 -10.68
CA ILE A 161 8.87 10.29 -10.55
C ILE A 161 10.26 9.73 -10.82
N GLY A 162 10.60 8.59 -10.23
CA GLY A 162 11.89 7.92 -10.44
C GLY A 162 12.14 7.58 -11.90
N TYR A 163 11.15 7.02 -12.60
CA TYR A 163 11.27 6.73 -14.02
C TYR A 163 11.47 7.98 -14.88
N LYS A 164 10.76 9.06 -14.59
CA LYS A 164 10.92 10.33 -15.30
C LYS A 164 12.31 10.91 -15.08
N LYS A 165 12.77 10.93 -13.83
CA LYS A 165 14.11 11.41 -13.45
C LYS A 165 15.20 10.59 -14.13
N MET A 166 15.16 9.27 -14.04
CA MET A 166 16.16 8.41 -14.70
C MET A 166 16.18 8.60 -16.21
N LYS A 167 15.03 8.80 -16.86
CA LYS A 167 14.97 9.12 -18.29
C LYS A 167 15.63 10.46 -18.62
N GLU A 168 15.36 11.50 -17.83
CA GLU A 168 16.01 12.81 -17.99
C GLU A 168 17.53 12.70 -17.77
N GLU A 169 17.97 11.94 -16.78
CA GLU A 169 19.39 11.70 -16.54
C GLU A 169 20.03 10.91 -17.69
N PHE A 170 19.38 9.88 -18.24
CA PHE A 170 19.84 9.15 -19.42
C PHE A 170 20.07 10.08 -20.63
N LEU A 171 19.16 11.02 -20.86
CA LEU A 171 19.26 11.96 -21.97
C LEU A 171 20.42 12.95 -21.82
N ASN A 172 20.75 13.30 -20.58
CA ASN A 172 21.78 14.29 -20.24
C ASN A 172 23.10 13.67 -19.80
N ASP A 173 23.23 12.34 -19.83
CA ASP A 173 24.42 11.63 -19.39
C ASP A 173 25.60 11.89 -20.34
N PRO A 174 26.69 12.54 -19.87
CA PRO A 174 27.85 12.85 -20.71
C PRO A 174 28.56 11.60 -21.23
N LEU A 175 28.56 10.51 -20.47
CA LEU A 175 29.17 9.26 -20.90
C LEU A 175 28.35 8.66 -22.05
N LEU A 176 27.04 8.58 -21.89
CA LEU A 176 26.16 8.03 -22.94
C LEU A 176 26.15 8.88 -24.20
N ALA A 177 26.26 10.20 -24.06
CA ALA A 177 26.38 11.10 -25.20
C ALA A 177 27.57 10.73 -26.11
N SER A 178 28.67 10.22 -25.54
CA SER A 178 29.85 9.81 -26.31
C SER A 178 29.64 8.55 -27.15
N PHE A 179 28.65 7.71 -26.79
CA PHE A 179 28.29 6.48 -27.50
C PHE A 179 27.18 6.67 -28.56
N ARG A 180 26.56 7.85 -28.63
CA ARG A 180 25.53 8.12 -29.64
C ARG A 180 26.16 8.17 -31.02
N LYS A 181 25.48 7.59 -32.01
CA LYS A 181 25.87 7.72 -33.41
C LYS A 181 25.94 9.20 -33.79
N LYS A 182 26.97 9.55 -34.56
CA LYS A 182 27.13 10.88 -35.15
C LYS A 182 26.30 11.04 -36.42
#